data_AF-A0A1M5L8Z7-F1
#
_entry.id   AF-A0A1M5L8Z7-F1
#
_cell.length_a   1.000
_cell.length_b   1.000
_cell.length_c   1.000
_cell.angle_alpha   90.00
_cell.angle_beta   90.00
_cell.angle_gamma   90.00
#
_symmetry.space_group_name_H-M   'P 1'
#
loop_
_entity.id
_entity.type
_entity.pdbx_description
1 polymer ?
#
loop_
_entity_poly.entity_id
_entity_poly.type
_entity_poly.pdbx_seq_one_letter_code
_entity_poly.pdbx_strand_id
1 'polypeptide(L)'
;MKMFSFFKNNKDKGKESRLKKLSIDLSNFMFVSSKHSKFENGIQTATIDNCWRGIQIDKNSNIEEDSYFVKIRTLDYQKNRWGDDVQMAIKQMKIKEVSKNRLELCGYGDDSMGVFFSDYGISVLLENNTIVKVILKYFYRNVELHYSK
;
A
#
# COMPACT_ATOMS: atom_id res chain seq x y z
N MET A 1 5.07 20.75 36.53
CA MET A 1 5.25 19.30 36.22
C MET A 1 4.35 18.93 35.06
N LYS A 2 4.91 18.59 33.90
CA LYS A 2 4.25 17.78 32.87
C LYS A 2 5.27 16.75 32.40
N MET A 3 5.18 15.57 33.00
CA MET A 3 5.96 14.40 32.65
C MET A 3 5.29 13.79 31.43
N PHE A 4 5.85 14.04 30.24
CA PHE A 4 5.43 13.33 29.04
C PHE A 4 6.07 11.95 29.09
N SER A 5 5.22 10.96 29.30
CA SER A 5 5.51 9.54 29.32
C SER A 5 6.13 9.10 27.99
N PHE A 6 7.41 8.73 28.04
CA PHE A 6 8.17 8.18 26.93
C PHE A 6 8.08 6.65 26.94
N PHE A 7 6.89 6.09 26.68
CA PHE A 7 6.75 4.67 26.38
C PHE A 7 6.67 4.48 24.87
N LYS A 8 7.82 4.54 24.19
CA LYS A 8 7.95 4.00 22.84
C LYS A 8 7.89 2.48 22.93
N ASN A 9 6.84 1.89 22.39
CA ASN A 9 6.62 0.45 22.39
C ASN A 9 7.76 -0.27 21.66
N ASN A 10 8.35 -1.31 22.26
CA ASN A 10 9.44 -2.09 21.64
C ASN A 10 9.04 -2.74 20.29
N LYS A 11 7.74 -2.88 20.00
CA LYS A 11 7.22 -3.40 18.73
C LYS A 11 7.54 -2.48 17.54
N ASP A 12 7.59 -1.17 17.75
CA ASP A 12 7.67 -0.20 16.66
C ASP A 12 9.12 -0.07 16.14
N LYS A 13 10.12 -0.16 17.03
CA LYS A 13 11.54 -0.29 16.66
C LYS A 13 11.80 -1.54 15.79
N GLY A 14 11.02 -2.60 16.00
CA GLY A 14 11.14 -3.84 15.23
C GLY A 14 10.64 -3.72 13.79
N LYS A 15 9.66 -2.85 13.51
CA LYS A 15 9.12 -2.65 12.16
C LYS A 15 10.03 -1.76 11.32
N GLU A 16 10.47 -0.63 11.87
CA GLU A 16 11.36 0.31 11.16
C GLU A 16 12.70 -0.36 10.79
N SER A 17 13.26 -1.18 11.70
CA SER A 17 14.47 -1.96 11.42
C SER A 17 14.25 -3.02 10.32
N ARG A 18 13.07 -3.64 10.25
CA ARG A 18 12.72 -4.61 9.19
C ARG A 18 12.50 -3.92 7.84
N LEU A 19 11.88 -2.74 7.81
CA LEU A 19 11.77 -1.93 6.58
C LEU A 19 13.16 -1.54 6.04
N LYS A 20 14.05 -1.08 6.92
CA LYS A 20 15.46 -0.80 6.57
C LYS A 20 16.16 -2.02 6.02
N LYS A 21 15.93 -3.21 6.60
CA LYS A 21 16.47 -4.48 6.08
C LYS A 21 15.94 -4.81 4.68
N LEU A 22 14.68 -4.49 4.39
CA LEU A 22 14.08 -4.63 3.05
C LEU A 22 14.51 -3.54 2.06
N SER A 23 15.27 -2.53 2.52
CA SER A 23 15.60 -1.34 1.72
C SER A 23 14.36 -0.63 1.15
N ILE A 24 13.22 -0.73 1.84
CA ILE A 24 11.99 -0.02 1.46
C ILE A 24 11.94 1.30 2.23
N ASP A 25 11.99 2.39 1.48
CA ASP A 25 11.69 3.71 2.00
C ASP A 25 10.23 4.09 1.68
N LEU A 26 9.39 4.11 2.72
CA LEU A 26 7.98 4.52 2.61
C LEU A 26 7.79 6.04 2.62
N SER A 27 8.85 6.84 2.75
CA SER A 27 8.73 8.30 2.68
C SER A 27 8.45 8.82 1.27
N ASN A 28 8.91 8.09 0.24
CA ASN A 28 8.77 8.45 -1.18
C ASN A 28 8.35 7.23 -2.03
N PHE A 29 7.56 6.31 -1.46
CA PHE A 29 7.21 5.10 -2.17
C PHE A 29 6.26 5.40 -3.34
N MET A 30 6.70 5.05 -4.55
CA MET A 30 5.88 5.05 -5.75
C MET A 30 6.16 3.81 -6.59
N PHE A 31 5.10 3.15 -7.02
CA PHE A 31 5.15 2.02 -7.93
C PHE A 31 4.26 2.30 -9.14
N VAL A 32 4.83 2.16 -10.34
CA VAL A 32 4.11 2.37 -11.60
C VAL A 32 4.02 1.04 -12.33
N SER A 33 2.83 0.75 -12.87
CA SER A 33 2.59 -0.42 -13.69
C SER A 33 1.66 -0.07 -14.85
N SER A 34 1.92 -0.65 -16.02
CA SER A 34 1.09 -0.51 -17.23
C SER A 34 0.03 -1.60 -17.37
N LYS A 35 -0.01 -2.56 -16.45
CA LYS A 35 -0.90 -3.73 -16.52
C LYS A 35 -1.31 -4.21 -15.15
N HIS A 36 -2.46 -4.88 -15.07
CA HIS A 36 -2.80 -5.65 -13.88
C HIS A 36 -3.57 -6.92 -14.20
N SER A 37 -3.35 -7.92 -13.38
CA SER A 37 -4.10 -9.17 -13.42
C SER A 37 -5.07 -9.22 -12.24
N LYS A 38 -6.32 -9.59 -12.51
CA LYS A 38 -7.35 -9.76 -11.49
C LYS A 38 -7.42 -11.22 -11.08
N PHE A 39 -7.46 -11.45 -9.77
CA PHE A 39 -7.65 -12.75 -9.17
C PHE A 39 -8.92 -12.72 -8.32
N GLU A 40 -9.76 -13.74 -8.45
CA GLU A 40 -10.95 -13.94 -7.63
C GLU A 40 -10.87 -15.33 -7.03
N ASN A 41 -10.96 -15.43 -5.70
CA ASN A 41 -10.76 -16.69 -4.99
C ASN A 41 -9.44 -17.40 -5.33
N GLY A 42 -8.38 -16.63 -5.56
CA GLY A 42 -7.05 -17.13 -5.93
C GLY A 42 -6.90 -17.56 -7.40
N ILE A 43 -7.96 -17.50 -8.20
CA ILE A 43 -7.93 -17.85 -9.62
C ILE A 43 -7.81 -16.56 -10.45
N GLN A 44 -6.88 -16.52 -11.39
CA GLN A 44 -6.76 -15.39 -12.30
C GLN A 44 -7.97 -15.36 -13.25
N THR A 45 -8.75 -14.27 -13.22
CA THR A 45 -9.97 -14.12 -14.04
C THR A 45 -9.82 -13.11 -15.16
N ALA A 46 -8.86 -12.19 -15.07
CA ALA A 46 -8.60 -11.23 -16.14
C ALA A 46 -7.14 -10.75 -16.13
N THR A 47 -6.71 -10.21 -17.27
CA THR A 47 -5.51 -9.40 -17.39
C THR A 47 -5.81 -8.22 -18.29
N ILE A 48 -5.44 -7.03 -17.83
CA ILE A 48 -5.68 -5.78 -18.52
C ILE A 48 -4.32 -5.14 -18.75
N ASP A 49 -3.96 -4.97 -20.01
CA ASP A 49 -2.77 -4.25 -20.45
C ASP A 49 -3.10 -2.80 -20.81
N ASN A 50 -2.06 -1.98 -21.04
CA ASN A 50 -2.18 -0.56 -21.36
C ASN A 50 -3.03 0.24 -20.35
N CYS A 51 -3.08 -0.19 -19.10
CA CYS A 51 -3.80 0.45 -18.01
C CYS A 51 -2.80 1.01 -16.97
N TRP A 52 -2.25 2.18 -17.26
CA TRP A 52 -1.23 2.77 -16.41
C TRP A 52 -1.79 3.18 -15.04
N ARG A 53 -1.16 2.67 -13.99
CA ARG A 53 -1.49 2.94 -12.58
C ARG A 53 -0.26 3.35 -11.81
N GLY A 54 -0.43 4.39 -10.99
CA GLY A 54 0.52 4.79 -9.97
C GLY A 54 -0.01 4.40 -8.60
N ILE A 55 0.76 3.63 -7.84
CA ILE A 55 0.50 3.33 -6.44
C ILE A 55 1.51 4.08 -5.58
N GLN A 56 1.00 4.94 -4.69
CA GLN A 56 1.80 5.74 -3.75
C GLN A 56 1.44 5.38 -2.33
N ILE A 57 2.46 5.30 -1.47
CA ILE A 57 2.32 5.12 -0.03
C ILE A 57 3.03 6.30 0.62
N ASP A 58 2.26 7.15 1.30
CA ASP A 58 2.78 8.32 2.01
C ASP A 58 2.62 8.13 3.50
N LYS A 59 3.60 8.52 4.29
CA LYS A 59 3.45 8.53 5.76
C LYS A 59 2.40 9.55 6.18
N ASN A 60 1.47 9.15 7.04
CA ASN A 60 0.49 10.03 7.64
C ASN A 60 1.00 10.50 9.01
N SER A 61 1.86 11.53 8.98
CA SER A 61 2.56 12.05 10.16
C SER A 61 1.65 12.69 11.22
N ASN A 62 0.37 12.95 10.90
CA ASN A 62 -0.54 13.73 11.76
C ASN A 62 -1.43 12.86 12.67
N ILE A 63 -1.48 11.54 12.48
CA ILE A 63 -2.41 10.66 13.20
C ILE A 63 -1.68 9.77 14.21
N GLU A 64 -0.81 8.86 13.75
CA GLU A 64 -0.15 7.87 14.60
C GLU A 64 1.21 7.44 14.03
N GLU A 65 2.07 6.89 14.89
CA GLU A 65 3.26 6.14 14.46
C GLU A 65 2.80 4.94 13.59
N ASP A 66 3.47 4.69 12.46
CA ASP A 66 3.09 3.66 11.45
C ASP A 66 1.74 3.83 10.72
N SER A 67 1.20 5.04 10.65
CA SER A 67 0.08 5.36 9.76
C SER A 67 0.55 5.81 8.37
N TYR A 68 -0.14 5.35 7.32
CA TYR A 68 0.16 5.65 5.93
C TYR A 68 -1.12 5.93 5.14
N PHE A 69 -1.04 6.84 4.16
CA PHE A 69 -2.04 6.99 3.12
C PHE A 69 -1.61 6.19 1.89
N VAL A 70 -2.50 5.33 1.40
CA VAL A 70 -2.33 4.62 0.13
C VAL A 70 -3.24 5.24 -0.92
N LYS A 71 -2.65 5.54 -2.08
CA LYS A 71 -3.31 6.16 -3.23
C LYS A 71 -3.05 5.32 -4.47
N ILE A 72 -4.11 5.01 -5.22
CA ILE A 72 -4.01 4.37 -6.53
C ILE A 72 -4.69 5.30 -7.53
N ARG A 73 -3.91 5.76 -8.52
CA ARG A 73 -4.42 6.68 -9.55
C ARG A 73 -4.15 6.14 -10.94
N THR A 74 -5.00 6.52 -11.88
CA THR A 74 -4.71 6.36 -13.30
C THR A 74 -3.58 7.31 -13.69
N LEU A 75 -2.66 6.85 -14.52
CA LEU A 75 -1.63 7.72 -15.12
C LEU A 75 -1.95 7.91 -16.60
N ASP A 76 -1.72 9.13 -17.08
CA ASP A 76 -1.75 9.42 -18.51
C ASP A 76 -0.45 8.91 -19.15
N TYR A 77 -0.60 8.01 -20.13
CA TYR A 77 0.47 7.36 -20.88
C TYR A 77 1.47 8.36 -21.49
N GLN A 78 1.00 9.56 -21.90
CA GLN A 78 1.85 10.51 -22.61
C GLN A 78 2.71 11.39 -21.69
N LYS A 79 2.39 11.48 -20.39
CA LYS A 79 3.00 12.51 -19.53
C LYS A 79 3.74 11.98 -18.31
N ASN A 80 3.60 10.71 -17.92
CA ASN A 80 4.15 10.18 -16.65
C ASN A 80 3.85 11.10 -15.44
N ARG A 81 2.77 11.88 -15.53
CA ARG A 81 2.29 12.78 -14.49
C ARG A 81 1.09 12.10 -13.86
N TRP A 82 0.93 12.30 -12.56
CA TRP A 82 -0.28 11.93 -11.85
C TRP A 82 -1.48 12.48 -12.63
N GLY A 83 -2.33 11.59 -13.14
CA GLY A 83 -3.60 12.00 -13.70
C GLY A 83 -4.50 12.52 -12.59
N ASP A 84 -5.40 13.44 -12.93
CA ASP A 84 -6.40 13.97 -11.99
C ASP A 84 -7.45 12.90 -11.61
N ASP A 85 -7.49 11.78 -12.34
CA ASP A 85 -8.42 10.68 -12.13
C ASP A 85 -8.01 9.79 -10.96
N VAL A 86 -8.59 10.11 -9.80
CA VAL A 86 -8.58 9.26 -8.62
C VAL A 86 -9.44 8.02 -8.89
N GLN A 87 -8.79 6.88 -9.17
CA GLN A 87 -9.50 5.62 -9.39
C GLN A 87 -10.07 5.05 -8.08
N MET A 88 -9.45 5.35 -6.94
CA MET A 88 -9.91 4.96 -5.62
C MET A 88 -9.67 6.06 -4.61
N ALA A 89 -10.64 6.27 -3.71
CA ALA A 89 -10.48 7.12 -2.55
C ALA A 89 -9.21 6.75 -1.77
N ILE A 90 -8.53 7.76 -1.24
CA ILE A 90 -7.33 7.58 -0.41
C ILE A 90 -7.72 6.73 0.80
N LYS A 91 -6.94 5.68 1.07
CA LYS A 91 -7.18 4.79 2.22
C LYS A 91 -6.06 4.93 3.23
N GLN A 92 -6.42 5.16 4.49
CA GLN A 92 -5.45 5.09 5.58
C GLN A 92 -5.16 3.63 5.93
N MET A 93 -3.89 3.28 6.08
CA MET A 93 -3.42 1.93 6.34
C MET A 93 -2.31 1.92 7.40
N LYS A 94 -2.17 0.80 8.11
CA LYS A 94 -1.06 0.51 9.01
C LYS A 94 -0.27 -0.69 8.53
N ILE A 95 1.01 -0.73 8.89
CA ILE A 95 1.84 -1.92 8.65
C ILE A 95 1.30 -3.08 9.49
N LYS A 96 0.83 -4.11 8.80
CA LYS A 96 0.38 -5.37 9.39
C LYS A 96 1.55 -6.32 9.60
N GLU A 97 2.38 -6.49 8.57
CA GLU A 97 3.49 -7.45 8.58
C GLU A 97 4.66 -6.97 7.72
N VAL A 98 5.87 -7.31 8.15
CA VAL A 98 7.11 -7.16 7.39
C VAL A 98 7.89 -8.47 7.46
N SER A 99 8.13 -9.08 6.29
CA SER A 99 8.88 -10.34 6.14
C SER A 99 10.15 -10.12 5.30
N LYS A 100 10.84 -11.19 4.87
CA LYS A 100 12.10 -11.10 4.12
C LYS A 100 11.94 -10.50 2.72
N ASN A 101 10.77 -10.63 2.10
CA ASN A 101 10.53 -10.22 0.71
C ASN A 101 9.14 -9.60 0.51
N ARG A 102 8.45 -9.24 1.61
CA ARG A 102 7.08 -8.74 1.57
C ARG A 102 6.85 -7.72 2.66
N LEU A 103 6.15 -6.66 2.30
CA LEU A 103 5.53 -5.70 3.21
C LEU A 103 4.02 -5.76 3.04
N GLU A 104 3.28 -5.87 4.14
CA GLU A 104 1.83 -5.83 4.14
C GLU A 104 1.29 -4.63 4.91
N LEU A 105 0.38 -3.89 4.27
CA LEU A 105 -0.42 -2.84 4.88
C LEU A 105 -1.89 -3.25 4.88
N CYS A 106 -2.61 -2.94 5.96
CA CYS A 106 -4.05 -3.15 6.08
C CYS A 106 -4.73 -1.83 6.43
N GLY A 107 -5.88 -1.56 5.81
CA GLY A 107 -6.67 -0.39 6.13
C GLY A 107 -7.23 -0.43 7.54
N TYR A 108 -7.52 0.75 8.10
CA TYR A 108 -8.12 0.91 9.42
C TYR A 108 -9.03 2.15 9.45
N GLY A 109 -10.06 2.16 10.31
CA GLY A 109 -11.07 3.22 10.32
C GLY A 109 -12.01 3.16 9.11
N ASP A 110 -12.68 4.26 8.83
CA ASP A 110 -13.76 4.38 7.86
C ASP A 110 -13.68 5.70 7.06
N ASP A 111 -14.30 5.72 5.88
CA ASP A 111 -14.50 6.96 5.13
C ASP A 111 -15.71 7.76 5.65
N SER A 112 -15.92 8.96 5.12
CA SER A 112 -17.05 9.83 5.53
C SER A 112 -18.44 9.24 5.26
N MET A 113 -18.51 8.14 4.49
CA MET A 113 -19.75 7.42 4.19
C MET A 113 -19.90 6.14 5.04
N GLY A 114 -18.98 5.89 5.97
CA GLY A 114 -18.98 4.73 6.88
C GLY A 114 -18.44 3.44 6.25
N VAL A 115 -17.75 3.50 5.11
CA VAL A 115 -17.13 2.31 4.51
C VAL A 115 -15.81 2.01 5.22
N PHE A 116 -15.72 0.82 5.82
CA PHE A 116 -14.52 0.40 6.53
C PHE A 116 -13.32 0.23 5.59
N PHE A 117 -12.21 0.85 5.94
CA PHE A 117 -10.94 0.66 5.25
C PHE A 117 -10.33 -0.73 5.52
N SER A 118 -10.73 -1.41 6.60
CA SER A 118 -10.26 -2.75 6.95
C SER A 118 -10.56 -3.82 5.90
N ASP A 119 -11.48 -3.55 4.98
CA ASP A 119 -11.77 -4.43 3.84
C ASP A 119 -10.69 -4.38 2.75
N TYR A 120 -9.68 -3.51 2.92
CA TYR A 120 -8.64 -3.27 1.94
C TYR A 120 -7.24 -3.51 2.52
N GLY A 121 -6.34 -3.99 1.67
CA GLY A 121 -4.91 -4.09 2.00
C GLY A 121 -4.01 -3.97 0.78
N ILE A 122 -2.74 -3.67 1.02
CA ILE A 122 -1.67 -3.70 0.02
C ILE A 122 -0.61 -4.72 0.44
N SER A 123 -0.08 -5.46 -0.52
CA SER A 123 1.21 -6.13 -0.39
C SER A 123 2.22 -5.58 -1.37
N VAL A 124 3.41 -5.23 -0.90
CA VAL A 124 4.57 -4.90 -1.73
C VAL A 124 5.50 -6.12 -1.72
N LEU A 125 5.77 -6.68 -2.90
CA LEU A 125 6.62 -7.87 -3.06
C LEU A 125 7.96 -7.48 -3.69
N LEU A 126 9.01 -8.08 -3.17
CA LEU A 126 10.39 -7.80 -3.53
C LEU A 126 11.11 -9.07 -3.97
N GLU A 127 11.96 -8.93 -4.98
CA GLU A 127 12.92 -9.93 -5.41
C GLU A 127 14.30 -9.27 -5.47
N ASN A 128 15.30 -9.85 -4.81
CA ASN A 128 16.66 -9.28 -4.73
C ASN A 128 16.65 -7.78 -4.35
N ASN A 129 15.87 -7.41 -3.33
CA ASN A 129 15.65 -6.04 -2.86
C ASN A 129 15.05 -5.07 -3.89
N THR A 130 14.55 -5.58 -5.02
CA THR A 130 13.83 -4.81 -6.03
C THR A 130 12.34 -5.05 -5.90
N ILE A 131 11.54 -3.98 -5.86
CA ILE A 131 10.08 -4.09 -5.89
C ILE A 131 9.65 -4.55 -7.28
N VAL A 132 9.03 -5.72 -7.34
CA VAL A 132 8.59 -6.37 -8.59
C VAL A 132 7.08 -6.32 -8.78
N LYS A 133 6.32 -6.29 -7.67
CA LYS A 133 4.87 -6.38 -7.71
C LYS A 133 4.24 -5.68 -6.52
N VAL A 134 3.11 -5.03 -6.77
CA VAL A 134 2.19 -4.53 -5.74
C VAL A 134 0.84 -5.21 -5.91
N ILE A 135 0.27 -5.72 -4.83
CA ILE A 135 -1.02 -6.41 -4.82
C ILE A 135 -2.01 -5.57 -4.01
N LEU A 136 -3.10 -5.16 -4.64
CA LEU A 136 -4.26 -4.62 -3.95
C LEU A 136 -5.20 -5.76 -3.59
N LYS A 137 -5.59 -5.83 -2.32
CA LYS A 137 -6.49 -6.86 -1.78
C LYS A 137 -7.82 -6.23 -1.38
N TYR A 138 -8.91 -6.82 -1.81
CA TYR A 138 -10.28 -6.56 -1.37
C TYR A 138 -10.73 -7.76 -0.55
N PHE A 139 -10.51 -7.73 0.76
CA PHE A 139 -10.70 -8.89 1.65
C PHE A 139 -12.14 -9.41 1.64
N TYR A 140 -13.12 -8.50 1.75
CA TYR A 140 -14.53 -8.89 1.76
C TYR A 140 -14.97 -9.62 0.49
N ARG A 141 -14.40 -9.24 -0.66
CA ARG A 141 -14.76 -9.81 -1.97
C ARG A 141 -13.89 -10.99 -2.38
N ASN A 142 -12.83 -11.28 -1.61
CA ASN A 142 -11.78 -12.22 -1.98
C ASN A 142 -11.20 -11.95 -3.39
N VAL A 143 -10.96 -10.66 -3.68
CA VAL A 143 -10.41 -10.19 -4.96
C VAL A 143 -9.04 -9.59 -4.75
N GLU A 144 -8.11 -9.88 -5.65
CA GLU A 144 -6.80 -9.25 -5.70
C GLU A 144 -6.54 -8.64 -7.09
N LEU A 145 -5.92 -7.46 -7.13
CA LEU A 145 -5.36 -6.88 -8.35
C LEU A 145 -3.84 -6.86 -8.22
N HIS A 146 -3.16 -7.55 -9.13
CA HIS A 146 -1.70 -7.71 -9.14
C HIS A 146 -1.10 -6.76 -10.17
N TYR A 147 -0.46 -5.69 -9.69
CA TYR A 147 0.29 -4.74 -10.50
C TYR A 147 1.75 -5.21 -10.58
N SER A 148 2.22 -5.55 -11.78
CA SER A 148 3.60 -6.03 -11.98
C SER A 148 4.38 -5.04 -12.85
N LYS A 149 5.70 -5.00 -12.71
CA LYS A 149 6.54 -4.28 -13.69
C LYS A 149 6.48 -4.93 -15.07
#